data_AF-A0A7T9I1U3-F1
#
_entry.id   AF-A0A7T9I1U3-F1
#
_cell.length_a   1.000
_cell.length_b   1.000
_cell.length_c   1.000
_cell.angle_alpha   90.00
_cell.angle_beta   90.00
_cell.angle_gamma   90.00
#
_symmetry.space_group_name_H-M   'P 1'
#
loop_
_entity.id
_entity.type
_entity.pdbx_description
1 polymer ?
#
loop_
_entity_poly.entity_id
_entity_poly.type
_entity_poly.pdbx_seq_one_letter_code
_entity_poly.pdbx_strand_id
1 'polypeptide(L)'
;MRFPVVIGLLLLALVLSGCVQSQLKTRDTSQIAPTSITTFQVISNAEICQQDGKPIIRLYSTTWCPHCKWINDTFNGVMKEYVDQGKIVAMHWDVDIKDDQFTPKIDDDFPVSELELFQSVNPNGTIPTYVFGCKYYRVGNGFETQDDLDAEAGEFKALIEKLLAESDSN
;
A
#
# COMPACT_ATOMS: atom_id res chain seq x y z
N MET A 1 84.91 -5.37 -1.45
CA MET A 1 85.13 -5.08 -0.02
C MET A 1 83.84 -5.39 0.73
N ARG A 2 83.94 -6.19 1.79
CA ARG A 2 82.84 -6.68 2.65
C ARG A 2 82.84 -5.91 3.98
N PHE A 3 81.67 -5.92 4.63
CA PHE A 3 81.35 -5.64 6.05
C PHE A 3 81.00 -4.19 6.45
N PRO A 4 80.17 -3.97 7.50
CA PRO A 4 79.31 -4.90 8.25
C PRO A 4 77.85 -4.44 8.47
N VAL A 5 77.07 -5.45 8.82
CA VAL A 5 75.79 -5.45 9.54
C VAL A 5 75.85 -4.57 10.79
N VAL A 6 74.80 -3.75 11.02
CA VAL A 6 74.43 -3.30 12.37
C VAL A 6 72.95 -3.61 12.61
N ILE A 7 72.78 -4.53 13.55
CA ILE A 7 71.56 -4.89 14.28
C ILE A 7 71.12 -3.69 15.11
N GLY A 8 69.83 -3.32 15.06
CA GLY A 8 69.31 -2.17 15.79
C GLY A 8 67.82 -2.27 16.11
N LEU A 9 67.55 -2.98 17.21
CA LEU A 9 66.44 -2.82 18.16
C LEU A 9 64.97 -2.79 17.67
N LEU A 10 64.27 -3.84 18.11
CA LEU A 10 62.85 -3.85 18.48
C LEU A 10 62.37 -2.52 19.08
N LEU A 11 61.27 -1.99 18.52
CA LEU A 11 60.25 -1.29 19.28
C LEU A 11 58.89 -1.87 18.92
N LEU A 12 58.42 -2.75 19.80
CA LEU A 12 57.12 -3.39 19.80
C LEU A 12 56.08 -2.34 20.19
N ALA A 13 55.52 -1.60 19.22
CA ALA A 13 54.35 -0.76 19.46
C ALA A 13 53.09 -1.62 19.29
N LEU A 14 52.65 -2.25 20.38
CA LEU A 14 51.28 -2.75 20.53
C LEU A 14 50.32 -1.55 20.45
N VAL A 15 49.81 -1.26 19.26
CA VAL A 15 48.62 -0.42 19.13
C VAL A 15 47.43 -1.37 19.23
N LEU A 16 46.89 -1.47 20.44
CA LEU A 16 45.56 -2.01 20.69
C LEU A 16 44.56 -1.09 19.99
N SER A 17 44.38 -1.31 18.68
CA SER A 17 43.27 -0.73 17.92
C SER A 17 42.00 -1.36 18.46
N GLY A 18 41.43 -0.74 19.49
CA GLY A 18 40.12 -1.07 19.98
C GLY A 18 39.15 -1.06 18.81
N CYS A 19 38.56 -2.21 18.51
CA CYS A 19 37.33 -2.27 17.74
C CYS A 19 36.29 -1.52 18.55
N VAL A 20 36.10 -0.23 18.24
CA VAL A 20 34.88 0.49 18.57
C VAL A 20 33.79 -0.24 17.81
N GLN A 21 33.09 -1.14 18.49
CA GLN A 21 31.85 -1.72 18.02
C GLN A 21 30.83 -0.59 17.96
N SER A 22 30.83 0.08 16.80
CA SER A 22 29.72 0.87 16.32
C SER A 22 28.52 -0.05 16.31
N GLN A 23 27.72 0.04 17.37
CA GLN A 23 26.39 -0.54 17.41
C GLN A 23 25.58 0.24 16.37
N LEU A 24 25.62 -0.24 15.12
CA LEU A 24 24.56 0.03 14.16
C LEU A 24 23.31 -0.60 14.77
N LYS A 25 22.62 0.23 15.55
CA LYS A 25 21.25 0.04 15.98
C LYS A 25 20.44 -0.10 14.71
N THR A 26 20.27 -1.33 14.26
CA THR A 26 19.27 -1.70 13.27
C THR A 26 17.95 -1.17 13.81
N ARG A 27 17.46 -0.08 13.20
CA ARG A 27 16.04 0.27 13.29
C ARG A 27 15.32 -0.88 12.63
N ASP A 28 14.94 -1.85 13.45
CA ASP A 28 13.95 -2.84 13.08
C ASP A 28 12.66 -2.07 12.78
N THR A 29 12.49 -1.74 11.51
CA THR A 29 11.27 -1.17 10.94
C THR A 29 10.49 -2.35 10.39
N SER A 30 10.24 -3.33 11.25
CA SER A 30 9.43 -4.50 10.95
C SER A 30 8.57 -4.74 12.17
N GLN A 31 7.27 -4.92 11.93
CA GLN A 31 6.21 -5.09 12.93
C GLN A 31 5.58 -3.80 13.47
N ILE A 32 5.07 -2.96 12.58
CA ILE A 32 3.73 -2.42 12.82
C ILE A 32 2.78 -3.59 12.51
N ALA A 33 2.30 -4.26 13.56
CA ALA A 33 1.21 -5.22 13.41
C ALA A 33 0.03 -4.54 12.68
N PRO A 34 -0.70 -5.25 11.81
CA PRO A 34 -1.71 -4.61 10.97
C PRO A 34 -2.72 -3.89 11.85
N THR A 35 -2.95 -2.61 11.56
CA THR A 35 -4.18 -1.92 11.92
C THR A 35 -5.32 -2.87 11.60
N SER A 36 -6.11 -3.25 12.60
CA SER A 36 -7.17 -4.25 12.43
C SER A 36 -8.14 -3.79 11.35
N ILE A 37 -8.41 -4.66 10.37
CA ILE A 37 -9.46 -4.43 9.37
C ILE A 37 -10.80 -4.58 10.10
N THR A 38 -11.51 -3.47 10.24
CA THR A 38 -12.71 -3.33 11.06
C THR A 38 -13.86 -2.66 10.34
N THR A 39 -13.59 -1.81 9.34
CA THR A 39 -14.61 -1.02 8.64
C THR A 39 -15.03 -1.65 7.31
N PHE A 40 -14.27 -2.60 6.80
CA PHE A 40 -14.58 -3.34 5.58
C PHE A 40 -15.50 -4.55 5.84
N GLN A 41 -16.46 -4.73 4.94
CA GLN A 41 -17.32 -5.90 4.86
C GLN A 41 -16.74 -6.95 3.92
N VAL A 42 -17.13 -8.21 4.10
CA VAL A 42 -16.68 -9.35 3.28
C VAL A 42 -17.83 -9.87 2.41
N ILE A 43 -17.58 -10.02 1.12
CA ILE A 43 -18.48 -10.71 0.20
C ILE A 43 -18.25 -12.21 0.39
N SER A 44 -19.28 -12.90 0.89
CA SER A 44 -19.19 -14.34 1.18
C SER A 44 -18.93 -15.14 -0.09
N ASN A 45 -17.97 -16.07 -0.01
CA ASN A 45 -17.56 -16.94 -1.13
C ASN A 45 -16.98 -16.22 -2.36
N ALA A 46 -16.62 -14.94 -2.24
CA ALA A 46 -15.91 -14.25 -3.31
C ALA A 46 -14.43 -14.64 -3.34
N GLU A 47 -13.94 -14.93 -4.55
CA GLU A 47 -12.52 -15.07 -4.83
C GLU A 47 -11.84 -13.71 -4.94
N ILE A 48 -10.52 -13.68 -4.72
CA ILE A 48 -9.74 -12.46 -4.92
C ILE A 48 -9.60 -12.22 -6.42
N CYS A 49 -10.21 -11.14 -6.93
CA CYS A 49 -10.01 -10.77 -8.33
C CYS A 49 -8.62 -10.18 -8.55
N GLN A 50 -7.98 -10.64 -9.63
CA GLN A 50 -6.60 -10.30 -9.96
C GLN A 50 -6.48 -9.89 -11.43
N GLN A 51 -5.48 -9.07 -11.72
CA GLN A 51 -4.98 -8.79 -13.05
C GLN A 51 -3.48 -9.07 -13.06
N ASP A 52 -3.02 -9.92 -13.98
CA ASP A 52 -1.62 -10.35 -14.08
C ASP A 52 -1.05 -10.90 -12.75
N GLY A 53 -1.87 -11.66 -12.01
CA GLY A 53 -1.51 -12.24 -10.70
C GLY A 53 -1.52 -11.26 -9.53
N LYS A 54 -1.94 -10.01 -9.73
CA LYS A 54 -1.98 -8.97 -8.70
C LYS A 54 -3.41 -8.65 -8.30
N PRO A 55 -3.73 -8.51 -7.00
CA PRO A 55 -5.07 -8.12 -6.58
C PRO A 55 -5.43 -6.73 -7.11
N ILE A 56 -6.69 -6.57 -7.51
CA ILE A 56 -7.23 -5.31 -8.03
C ILE A 56 -7.94 -4.54 -6.91
N ILE A 57 -7.56 -3.28 -6.71
CA ILE A 57 -8.13 -2.38 -5.72
C ILE A 57 -8.85 -1.23 -6.43
N ARG A 58 -10.06 -0.90 -5.99
CA ARG A 58 -10.92 0.11 -6.62
C ARG A 58 -11.45 1.11 -5.60
N LEU A 59 -11.45 2.38 -6.00
CA LEU A 59 -12.24 3.44 -5.40
C LEU A 59 -13.20 3.99 -6.45
N TYR A 60 -14.48 4.03 -6.12
CA TYR A 60 -15.51 4.76 -6.86
C TYR A 60 -15.81 6.08 -6.16
N SER A 61 -15.70 7.16 -6.92
CA SER A 61 -15.57 8.55 -6.48
C SER A 61 -16.38 9.48 -7.39
N THR A 62 -16.56 10.74 -6.98
CA THR A 62 -16.91 11.83 -7.91
C THR A 62 -16.06 13.07 -7.65
N THR A 63 -15.85 13.87 -8.68
CA THR A 63 -15.00 15.08 -8.60
C THR A 63 -15.53 16.16 -7.64
N TRP A 64 -16.82 16.15 -7.33
CA TRP A 64 -17.48 17.19 -6.54
C TRP A 64 -17.73 16.79 -5.08
N CYS A 65 -17.68 15.49 -4.73
CA CYS A 65 -18.04 15.02 -3.40
C CYS A 65 -17.03 15.41 -2.33
N PRO A 66 -17.45 16.06 -1.22
CA PRO A 66 -16.56 16.40 -0.10
C PRO A 66 -15.89 15.18 0.55
N HIS A 67 -16.64 14.09 0.75
CA HIS A 67 -16.11 12.85 1.35
C HIS A 67 -15.05 12.18 0.47
N CYS A 68 -15.20 12.27 -0.86
CA CYS A 68 -14.19 11.79 -1.80
C CYS A 68 -12.95 12.69 -1.80
N LYS A 69 -13.13 14.01 -1.71
CA LYS A 69 -12.01 14.96 -1.61
C LYS A 69 -11.19 14.76 -0.35
N TRP A 70 -11.85 14.50 0.79
CA TRP A 70 -11.18 14.28 2.08
C TRP A 70 -10.20 13.10 2.02
N ILE A 71 -10.57 12.01 1.35
CA ILE A 71 -9.78 10.77 1.33
C ILE A 71 -8.84 10.63 0.12
N ASN A 72 -9.01 11.45 -0.94
CA ASN A 72 -8.38 11.27 -2.25
C ASN A 72 -6.86 11.09 -2.15
N ASP A 73 -6.16 12.06 -1.55
CA ASP A 73 -4.69 12.05 -1.49
C ASP A 73 -4.16 10.86 -0.67
N THR A 74 -4.85 10.49 0.40
CA THR A 74 -4.48 9.36 1.25
C THR A 74 -4.67 8.04 0.52
N PHE A 75 -5.82 7.83 -0.13
CA PHE A 75 -6.05 6.63 -0.94
C PHE A 75 -5.04 6.53 -2.07
N ASN A 76 -4.88 7.60 -2.86
CA ASN A 76 -3.97 7.63 -4.00
C ASN A 76 -2.52 7.42 -3.57
N GLY A 77 -2.09 8.02 -2.46
CA GLY A 77 -0.75 7.85 -1.89
C GLY A 77 -0.46 6.40 -1.51
N VAL A 78 -1.39 5.74 -0.80
CA VAL A 78 -1.24 4.33 -0.44
C VAL A 78 -1.24 3.45 -1.68
N MET A 79 -2.21 3.60 -2.59
CA MET A 79 -2.29 2.77 -3.79
C MET A 79 -1.03 2.92 -4.64
N LYS A 80 -0.54 4.15 -4.85
CA LYS A 80 0.68 4.43 -5.60
C LYS A 80 1.90 3.73 -5.00
N GLU A 81 2.05 3.74 -3.68
CA GLU A 81 3.14 3.04 -2.98
C GLU A 81 3.21 1.55 -3.39
N TYR A 82 2.06 0.87 -3.49
CA TYR A 82 1.99 -0.54 -3.83
C TYR A 82 2.03 -0.83 -5.34
N VAL A 83 1.45 0.06 -6.15
CA VAL A 83 1.56 -0.01 -7.62
C VAL A 83 3.01 0.18 -8.08
N ASP A 84 3.73 1.15 -7.50
CA ASP A 84 5.15 1.40 -7.82
C ASP A 84 6.04 0.20 -7.41
N GLN A 85 5.62 -0.59 -6.42
CA GLN A 85 6.25 -1.87 -6.04
C GLN A 85 5.82 -3.05 -6.93
N GLY A 86 4.87 -2.85 -7.84
CA GLY A 86 4.33 -3.90 -8.70
C GLY A 86 3.46 -4.94 -7.99
N LYS A 87 2.96 -4.62 -6.79
CA LYS A 87 2.21 -5.57 -5.93
C LYS A 87 0.72 -5.63 -6.23
N ILE A 88 0.11 -4.53 -6.66
CA ILE A 88 -1.33 -4.43 -6.90
C ILE A 88 -1.62 -3.78 -8.26
N VAL A 89 -2.85 -3.92 -8.72
CA VAL A 89 -3.46 -3.01 -9.70
C VAL A 89 -4.43 -2.12 -8.95
N ALA A 90 -4.34 -0.81 -9.13
CA ALA A 90 -5.25 0.15 -8.50
C ALA A 90 -6.04 0.90 -9.57
N MET A 91 -7.31 1.18 -9.28
CA MET A 91 -8.22 1.98 -10.09
C MET A 91 -8.90 2.99 -9.17
N HIS A 92 -9.04 4.22 -9.64
CA HIS A 92 -9.78 5.28 -8.97
C HIS A 92 -10.70 5.94 -9.99
N TRP A 93 -11.94 5.46 -9.99
CA TRP A 93 -12.98 5.87 -10.91
C TRP A 93 -13.70 7.11 -10.41
N ASP A 94 -13.56 8.22 -11.14
CA ASP A 94 -14.47 9.37 -11.03
C ASP A 94 -15.69 9.13 -11.91
N VAL A 95 -16.75 8.58 -11.32
CA VAL A 95 -17.91 8.08 -12.08
C VAL A 95 -18.71 9.18 -12.78
N ASP A 96 -18.56 10.44 -12.34
CA ASP A 96 -19.21 11.61 -12.94
C ASP A 96 -18.56 12.07 -14.24
N ILE A 97 -17.25 11.85 -14.40
CA ILE A 97 -16.51 12.15 -15.64
C ILE A 97 -16.03 10.91 -16.40
N LYS A 98 -16.31 9.72 -15.84
CA LYS A 98 -15.98 8.39 -16.39
C LYS A 98 -14.48 8.15 -16.59
N ASP A 99 -13.67 8.60 -15.64
CA ASP A 99 -12.20 8.54 -15.75
C ASP A 99 -11.57 7.68 -14.65
N ASP A 100 -10.53 6.91 -14.97
CA ASP A 100 -9.68 6.23 -14.00
C ASP A 100 -8.39 7.03 -13.78
N GLN A 101 -8.23 7.62 -12.59
CA GLN A 101 -7.07 8.44 -12.25
C GLN A 101 -5.74 7.68 -12.24
N PHE A 102 -5.76 6.33 -12.26
CA PHE A 102 -4.55 5.52 -12.33
C PHE A 102 -4.08 5.20 -13.76
N THR A 103 -4.82 5.62 -14.78
CA THR A 103 -4.37 5.50 -16.17
C THR A 103 -4.07 6.87 -16.80
N PRO A 104 -3.10 6.96 -17.72
CA PRO A 104 -2.79 8.24 -18.39
C PRO A 104 -3.80 8.60 -19.49
N LYS A 105 -4.71 7.68 -19.84
CA LYS A 105 -5.70 7.89 -20.89
C LYS A 105 -6.99 8.31 -20.19
N ILE A 106 -7.53 9.48 -20.59
CA ILE A 106 -8.89 9.82 -20.20
C ILE A 106 -9.81 8.77 -20.79
N ASP A 107 -10.53 8.05 -19.93
CA ASP A 107 -11.48 7.06 -20.38
C ASP A 107 -12.76 7.74 -20.88
N ASP A 108 -13.19 7.31 -22.06
CA ASP A 108 -14.38 7.80 -22.75
C ASP A 108 -15.63 6.97 -22.37
N ASP A 109 -15.45 5.91 -21.59
CA ASP A 109 -16.54 5.13 -21.03
C ASP A 109 -16.19 4.49 -19.68
N PHE A 110 -17.22 4.27 -18.87
CA PHE A 110 -17.10 3.55 -17.61
C PHE A 110 -17.49 2.09 -17.86
N PRO A 111 -16.57 1.11 -17.72
CA PRO A 111 -16.83 -0.25 -18.14
C PRO A 111 -18.07 -0.86 -17.46
N VAL A 112 -18.90 -1.58 -18.22
CA VAL A 112 -20.12 -2.21 -17.69
C VAL A 112 -19.82 -3.12 -16.50
N SER A 113 -18.70 -3.85 -16.53
CA SER A 113 -18.27 -4.72 -15.42
C SER A 113 -17.96 -3.93 -14.14
N GLU A 114 -17.44 -2.71 -14.26
CA GLU A 114 -17.15 -1.84 -13.11
C GLU A 114 -18.45 -1.26 -12.54
N LEU A 115 -19.43 -0.93 -13.40
CA LEU A 115 -20.77 -0.54 -12.97
C LEU A 115 -21.52 -1.66 -12.24
N GLU A 116 -21.48 -2.88 -12.78
CA GLU A 116 -22.09 -4.05 -12.16
C GLU A 116 -21.46 -4.34 -10.79
N LEU A 117 -20.13 -4.28 -10.69
CA LEU A 117 -19.43 -4.45 -9.42
C LEU A 117 -19.82 -3.37 -8.41
N PHE A 118 -19.80 -2.10 -8.79
CA PHE A 118 -20.20 -0.98 -7.94
C PHE A 118 -21.64 -1.14 -7.42
N GLN A 119 -22.58 -1.46 -8.31
CA GLN A 119 -23.99 -1.67 -7.94
C GLN A 119 -24.20 -2.90 -7.06
N SER A 120 -23.42 -3.96 -7.25
CA SER A 120 -23.55 -5.19 -6.45
C SER A 120 -23.24 -4.97 -4.97
N VAL A 121 -22.27 -4.10 -4.66
CA VAL A 121 -21.85 -3.80 -3.29
C VAL A 121 -22.53 -2.54 -2.73
N ASN A 122 -23.00 -1.66 -3.61
CA ASN A 122 -23.65 -0.41 -3.24
C ASN A 122 -24.82 -0.07 -4.18
N PRO A 123 -25.98 -0.72 -4.03
CA PRO A 123 -27.14 -0.51 -4.91
C PRO A 123 -27.74 0.90 -4.81
N ASN A 124 -27.40 1.65 -3.76
CA ASN A 124 -27.85 3.03 -3.57
C ASN A 124 -26.94 4.05 -4.28
N GLY A 125 -25.79 3.61 -4.81
CA GLY A 125 -24.88 4.45 -5.59
C GLY A 125 -24.20 5.56 -4.78
N THR A 126 -24.01 5.38 -3.48
CA THR A 126 -23.31 6.37 -2.63
C THR A 126 -21.80 6.31 -2.82
N ILE A 127 -21.10 7.40 -2.52
CA ILE A 127 -19.66 7.52 -2.72
C ILE A 127 -19.02 8.26 -1.52
N PRO A 128 -17.74 8.00 -1.17
CA PRO A 128 -16.84 7.04 -1.81
C PRO A 128 -17.25 5.58 -1.54
N THR A 129 -16.95 4.68 -2.49
CA THR A 129 -17.12 3.24 -2.31
C THR A 129 -15.82 2.52 -2.68
N TYR A 130 -15.39 1.62 -1.82
CA TYR A 130 -14.14 0.89 -1.93
C TYR A 130 -14.42 -0.57 -2.24
N VAL A 131 -13.66 -1.17 -3.16
CA VAL A 131 -13.65 -2.61 -3.41
C VAL A 131 -12.22 -3.11 -3.52
N PHE A 132 -11.84 -3.99 -2.61
CA PHE A 132 -10.51 -4.55 -2.47
C PHE A 132 -10.56 -6.03 -2.84
N GLY A 133 -9.94 -6.37 -3.98
CA GLY A 133 -9.86 -7.74 -4.49
C GLY A 133 -11.21 -8.39 -4.78
N CYS A 134 -12.27 -7.62 -5.07
CA CYS A 134 -13.64 -8.12 -5.27
C CYS A 134 -14.22 -8.93 -4.08
N LYS A 135 -13.56 -8.90 -2.93
CA LYS A 135 -13.88 -9.69 -1.75
C LYS A 135 -14.20 -8.82 -0.55
N TYR A 136 -13.52 -7.68 -0.43
CA TYR A 136 -13.74 -6.72 0.63
C TYR A 136 -14.32 -5.44 0.06
N TYR A 137 -15.32 -4.88 0.73
CA TYR A 137 -15.91 -3.62 0.30
C TYR A 137 -16.28 -2.72 1.48
N ARG A 138 -16.34 -1.42 1.22
CA ARG A 138 -16.79 -0.43 2.18
C ARG A 138 -17.52 0.69 1.47
N VAL A 139 -18.63 1.15 2.05
CA VAL A 139 -19.38 2.31 1.58
C VAL A 139 -19.16 3.45 2.57
N GLY A 140 -18.63 4.58 2.10
CA GLY A 140 -18.20 5.70 2.92
C GLY A 140 -16.80 5.53 3.53
N ASN A 141 -16.34 6.59 4.17
CA ASN A 141 -15.08 6.62 4.91
C ASN A 141 -15.29 6.03 6.31
N GLY A 142 -14.31 5.24 6.78
CA GLY A 142 -14.34 4.60 8.09
C GLY A 142 -13.97 5.54 9.23
N PHE A 143 -13.11 6.54 8.97
CA PHE A 143 -12.53 7.39 10.02
C PHE A 143 -12.70 8.90 9.80
N GLU A 144 -13.53 9.31 8.84
CA GLU A 144 -13.75 10.73 8.53
C GLU A 144 -14.37 11.50 9.70
N THR A 145 -15.25 10.87 10.49
CA THR A 145 -15.84 11.53 11.67
C THR A 145 -14.81 11.86 12.76
N GLN A 146 -13.67 11.18 12.75
CA GLN A 146 -12.53 11.41 13.64
C GLN A 146 -11.45 12.30 12.99
N ASP A 147 -11.61 12.65 11.70
CA ASP A 147 -10.59 13.30 10.87
C ASP A 147 -9.25 12.56 10.88
N ASP A 148 -9.29 11.22 10.87
CA ASP A 148 -8.12 10.35 11.03
C ASP A 148 -7.73 9.67 9.71
N LEU A 149 -6.96 10.39 8.89
CA LEU A 149 -6.42 9.88 7.63
C LEU A 149 -5.34 8.81 7.85
N ASP A 150 -4.66 8.80 9.00
CA ASP A 150 -3.64 7.80 9.31
C ASP A 150 -4.29 6.44 9.59
N ALA A 151 -5.43 6.41 10.27
CA ALA A 151 -6.22 5.20 10.46
C ALA A 151 -6.77 4.65 9.13
N GLU A 152 -7.26 5.53 8.24
CA GLU A 152 -7.66 5.12 6.88
C GLU A 152 -6.50 4.48 6.12
N ALA A 153 -5.36 5.16 6.08
CA ALA A 153 -4.16 4.64 5.41
C ALA A 153 -3.73 3.31 6.01
N GLY A 154 -3.72 3.20 7.35
CA GLY A 154 -3.34 2.00 8.07
C GLY A 154 -4.24 0.82 7.74
N GLU A 155 -5.55 1.02 7.68
CA GLU A 155 -6.50 -0.04 7.32
C GLU A 155 -6.37 -0.46 5.85
N PHE A 156 -6.20 0.49 4.92
CA PHE A 156 -5.95 0.17 3.52
C PHE A 156 -4.70 -0.69 3.34
N LYS A 157 -3.59 -0.32 4.01
CA LYS A 157 -2.34 -1.08 4.00
C LYS A 157 -2.55 -2.49 4.56
N ALA A 158 -3.18 -2.60 5.72
CA ALA A 158 -3.47 -3.89 6.35
C ALA A 158 -4.30 -4.80 5.43
N LEU A 159 -5.29 -4.24 4.72
CA LEU A 159 -6.12 -4.98 3.80
C LEU A 159 -5.37 -5.40 2.53
N ILE A 160 -4.50 -4.55 1.98
CA ILE A 160 -3.63 -4.92 0.85
C ILE A 160 -2.70 -6.06 1.24
N GLU A 161 -2.00 -5.97 2.38
CA GLU A 161 -1.09 -7.03 2.84
C GLU A 161 -1.83 -8.36 3.04
N LYS A 162 -3.06 -8.31 3.56
CA LYS A 162 -3.92 -9.50 3.68
C LYS A 162 -4.25 -10.10 2.31
N LEU A 163 -4.60 -9.29 1.31
CA LEU A 163 -4.89 -9.77 -0.04
C LEU A 163 -3.65 -10.41 -0.71
N LEU A 164 -2.47 -9.84 -0.50
CA LEU A 164 -1.21 -10.38 -1.02
C LEU A 164 -0.92 -11.75 -0.40
N ALA A 165 -1.00 -11.86 0.93
CA ALA A 165 -0.77 -13.13 1.63
C ALA A 165 -1.76 -14.24 1.22
N GLU A 166 -3.04 -13.90 0.98
CA GLU A 166 -4.04 -14.85 0.51
C GLU A 166 -3.86 -15.22 -0.97
N SER A 167 -3.32 -14.31 -1.80
CA SER A 167 -3.08 -14.54 -3.23
C SER A 167 -1.86 -15.44 -3.48
N ASP A 168 -0.84 -15.37 -2.62
CA ASP A 168 0.37 -16.20 -2.70
C ASP A 168 0.16 -17.65 -2.22
N SER A 169 -0.98 -17.93 -1.57
CA SER A 169 -1.27 -19.23 -0.93
C SER A 169 -2.09 -20.18 -1.80
N ASN A 170 -2.48 -19.77 -3.01
CA ASN A 170 -3.26 -20.55 -3.99
C ASN A 170 -2.42 -20.94 -5.20
#